data_AF-A0A5T0UKT2-F1
#
_entry.id   AF-A0A5T0UKT2-F1
#
_cell.length_a   1.000
_cell.length_b   1.000
_cell.length_c   1.000
_cell.angle_alpha   90.00
_cell.angle_beta   90.00
_cell.angle_gamma   90.00
#
_symmetry.space_group_name_H-M   'P 1'
#
loop_
_entity.id
_entity.type
_entity.pdbx_description
1 polymer ?
#
loop_
_entity_poly.entity_id
_entity_poly.type
_entity_poly.pdbx_seq_one_letter_code
_entity_poly.pdbx_strand_id
1 'polypeptide(L)'
;RFTEHDLAYLKEIGDYPDDFIEYLRNFKFKATIRSVVEGEVVFNNEPLIQVEGPLVDCQLVETAILNIVNYQTLIATKAARVRSACGDDALLEFGTRRAQEFDAALWGTRAAYIGGFDATSNVRAAKIFGIPASGTHAHALVQAYRNDYDAFMAYAKTHKDCVFLVDTYDTLRSGVPNAIKVAKELGDQINFLGVRIDSGDMAYISKRVREQLDEAGFPD
;
A
#
# COMPACT_ATOMS: atom_id res chain seq x y z
N ARG A 1 27.93 0.19 -6.40
CA ARG A 1 29.31 0.57 -6.05
C ARG A 1 29.70 -0.25 -4.84
N PHE A 2 30.87 -0.88 -4.83
CA PHE A 2 31.38 -1.54 -3.63
C PHE A 2 31.94 -0.48 -2.67
N THR A 3 31.48 -0.51 -1.43
CA THR A 3 31.98 0.36 -0.37
C THR A 3 33.21 -0.25 0.29
N GLU A 4 33.99 0.56 1.03
CA GLU A 4 35.13 0.03 1.81
C GLU A 4 34.71 -1.07 2.78
N HIS A 5 33.51 -0.95 3.35
CA HIS A 5 32.93 -1.95 4.24
C HIS A 5 32.66 -3.27 3.49
N ASP A 6 32.08 -3.21 2.28
CA ASP A 6 31.82 -4.42 1.48
C ASP A 6 33.13 -5.14 1.11
N LEU A 7 34.15 -4.38 0.72
CA LEU A 7 35.46 -4.93 0.33
C LEU A 7 36.20 -5.55 1.52
N ALA A 8 36.15 -4.89 2.69
CA ALA A 8 36.71 -5.44 3.92
C ALA A 8 35.99 -6.73 4.32
N TYR A 9 34.65 -6.74 4.25
CA TYR A 9 33.86 -7.93 4.55
C TYR A 9 34.21 -9.10 3.62
N LEU A 10 34.34 -8.86 2.30
CA LEU A 10 34.76 -9.91 1.36
C LEU A 10 36.14 -10.49 1.70
N LYS A 11 37.09 -9.66 2.14
CA LYS A 11 38.41 -10.13 2.63
C LYS A 11 38.32 -10.95 3.92
N GLU A 12 37.33 -10.70 4.76
CA GLU A 12 37.12 -11.46 5.99
C GLU A 12 36.41 -12.80 5.75
N ILE A 13 35.41 -12.85 4.86
CA ILE A 13 34.58 -14.05 4.66
C ILE A 13 35.10 -15.01 3.60
N GLY A 14 36.03 -14.57 2.75
CA GLY A 14 36.61 -15.39 1.71
C GLY A 14 38.07 -15.06 1.50
N ASP A 15 38.83 -16.07 1.07
CA ASP A 15 40.19 -15.92 0.59
C ASP A 15 40.20 -15.28 -0.82
N TYR A 16 39.50 -14.15 -0.99
CA TYR A 16 39.49 -13.40 -2.24
C TYR A 16 40.85 -12.71 -2.45
N PRO A 17 41.49 -12.92 -3.62
CA PRO A 17 42.76 -12.29 -3.94
C PRO A 17 42.72 -10.75 -3.91
N ASP A 18 43.82 -10.12 -3.49
CA ASP A 18 43.92 -8.66 -3.38
C ASP A 18 43.68 -7.93 -4.72
N ASP A 19 44.13 -8.51 -5.84
CA ASP A 19 43.91 -7.98 -7.18
C ASP A 19 42.42 -8.01 -7.58
N PHE A 20 41.68 -9.04 -7.18
CA PHE A 20 40.23 -9.09 -7.36
C PHE A 20 39.50 -8.06 -6.49
N ILE A 21 39.94 -7.85 -5.24
CA ILE A 21 39.36 -6.80 -4.38
C ILE A 21 39.61 -5.41 -5.00
N GLU A 22 40.78 -5.17 -5.56
CA GLU A 22 41.09 -3.92 -6.25
C GLU A 22 40.29 -3.76 -7.56
N TYR A 23 40.02 -4.86 -8.27
CA TYR A 23 39.09 -4.88 -9.39
C TYR A 23 37.68 -4.43 -8.95
N LEU A 24 37.14 -4.98 -7.86
CA LEU A 24 35.82 -4.61 -7.34
C LEU A 24 35.76 -3.16 -6.83
N ARG A 25 36.84 -2.66 -6.23
CA ARG A 25 36.96 -1.25 -5.79
C ARG A 25 36.76 -0.29 -6.96
N ASN A 26 37.34 -0.62 -8.11
CA ASN A 26 37.27 0.19 -9.32
C ASN A 26 36.12 -0.21 -10.25
N PHE A 27 35.27 -1.17 -9.84
CA PHE A 27 34.17 -1.65 -10.64
C PHE A 27 33.18 -0.51 -10.97
N LYS A 28 32.92 -0.36 -12.26
CA LYS A 28 31.88 0.50 -12.80
C LYS A 28 31.09 -0.30 -13.80
N PHE A 29 29.77 -0.33 -13.62
CA PHE A 29 28.86 -1.03 -14.50
C PHE A 29 28.94 -0.45 -15.93
N LYS A 30 29.17 -1.32 -16.92
CA LYS A 30 29.37 -0.99 -18.33
C LYS A 30 28.43 -1.73 -19.28
N ALA A 31 27.56 -2.60 -18.76
CA ALA A 31 26.59 -3.30 -19.58
C ALA A 31 25.43 -2.37 -20.01
N THR A 32 24.83 -2.69 -21.14
CA THR A 32 23.60 -2.07 -21.65
C THR A 32 22.40 -2.82 -21.08
N ILE A 33 21.36 -2.09 -20.65
CA ILE A 33 20.10 -2.67 -20.20
C ILE A 33 18.99 -2.23 -21.16
N ARG A 34 18.23 -3.20 -21.67
CA ARG A 34 16.95 -2.98 -22.37
C ARG A 34 15.85 -3.60 -21.52
N SER A 35 14.71 -2.93 -21.40
CA SER A 35 13.59 -3.37 -20.57
C SER A 35 12.27 -2.93 -21.19
N VAL A 36 11.22 -3.71 -20.95
CA VAL A 36 9.84 -3.21 -21.02
C VAL A 36 9.67 -1.96 -20.15
N VAL A 37 8.74 -1.10 -20.53
CA VAL A 37 8.40 0.10 -19.74
C VAL A 37 7.39 -0.29 -18.66
N GLU A 38 7.51 0.30 -17.47
CA GLU A 38 6.54 0.05 -16.40
C GLU A 38 5.11 0.42 -16.85
N GLY A 39 4.16 -0.49 -16.62
CA GLY A 39 2.76 -0.35 -17.08
C GLY A 39 2.46 -1.09 -18.38
N GLU A 40 3.46 -1.59 -19.10
CA GLU A 40 3.23 -2.48 -20.25
C GLU A 40 2.72 -3.86 -19.81
N VAL A 41 1.90 -4.47 -20.67
CA VAL A 41 1.44 -5.85 -20.49
C VAL A 41 2.52 -6.79 -21.01
N VAL A 42 2.85 -7.78 -20.20
CA VAL A 42 3.88 -8.77 -20.48
C VAL A 42 3.34 -10.19 -20.29
N PHE A 43 3.94 -11.15 -20.98
CA PHE A 43 3.52 -12.54 -20.98
C PHE A 43 4.64 -13.48 -20.52
N ASN A 44 4.29 -14.75 -20.32
CA ASN A 44 5.25 -15.80 -20.04
C ASN A 44 6.05 -16.15 -21.30
N ASN A 45 7.29 -16.61 -21.09
CA ASN A 45 8.18 -17.12 -22.14
C ASN A 45 8.69 -16.05 -23.14
N GLU A 46 8.70 -14.78 -22.75
CA GLU A 46 9.35 -13.68 -23.49
C GLU A 46 10.32 -12.89 -22.58
N PRO A 47 11.36 -12.26 -23.15
CA PRO A 47 12.32 -11.48 -22.37
C PRO A 47 11.73 -10.14 -21.93
N LEU A 48 11.70 -9.89 -20.62
CA LEU A 48 11.27 -8.60 -20.06
C LEU A 48 12.43 -7.61 -19.93
N ILE A 49 13.60 -8.12 -19.59
CA ILE A 49 14.83 -7.37 -19.39
C ILE A 49 15.96 -8.12 -20.08
N GLN A 50 16.79 -7.37 -20.81
CA GLN A 50 18.02 -7.86 -21.43
C GLN A 50 19.20 -7.04 -20.90
N VAL A 51 20.20 -7.74 -20.36
CA VAL A 51 21.48 -7.16 -19.95
C VAL A 51 22.57 -7.67 -20.90
N GLU A 52 23.28 -6.76 -21.56
CA GLU A 52 24.30 -7.06 -22.57
C GLU A 52 25.61 -6.34 -22.25
N GLY A 53 26.68 -7.09 -22.02
CA GLY A 53 27.99 -6.51 -21.71
C GLY A 53 29.01 -7.54 -21.24
N PRO A 54 30.06 -7.11 -20.53
CA PRO A 54 31.02 -8.03 -19.93
C PRO A 54 30.32 -9.02 -19.00
N LEU A 55 30.79 -10.26 -18.98
CA LEU A 55 30.16 -11.36 -18.25
C LEU A 55 29.96 -11.02 -16.76
N VAL A 56 30.99 -10.45 -16.12
CA VAL A 56 30.96 -10.07 -14.70
C VAL A 56 29.92 -9.00 -14.38
N ASP A 57 29.72 -8.01 -15.26
CA ASP A 57 28.70 -6.98 -15.11
C ASP A 57 27.29 -7.59 -15.15
N CYS A 58 27.05 -8.49 -16.11
CA CYS A 58 25.76 -9.14 -16.28
C CYS A 58 25.46 -10.08 -15.11
N GLN A 59 26.45 -10.86 -14.68
CA GLN A 59 26.30 -11.85 -13.61
C GLN A 59 26.04 -11.20 -12.25
N LEU A 60 26.67 -10.06 -11.98
CA LEU A 60 26.57 -9.39 -10.67
C LEU A 60 25.17 -8.82 -10.41
N VAL A 61 24.48 -8.35 -11.44
CA VAL A 61 23.18 -7.66 -11.29
C VAL A 61 21.97 -8.60 -11.33
N GLU A 62 22.15 -9.84 -11.77
CA GLU A 62 21.07 -10.82 -11.98
C GLU A 62 20.17 -10.97 -10.74
N THR A 63 20.77 -11.27 -9.58
CA THR A 63 20.03 -11.51 -8.34
C THR A 63 19.21 -10.29 -7.90
N ALA A 64 19.79 -9.09 -8.00
CA ALA A 64 19.10 -7.86 -7.60
C ALA A 64 17.95 -7.53 -8.55
N ILE A 65 18.16 -7.68 -9.87
CA ILE A 65 17.11 -7.46 -10.87
C ILE A 65 15.95 -8.44 -10.64
N LEU A 66 16.24 -9.72 -10.46
CA LEU A 66 15.20 -10.72 -10.20
C LEU A 66 14.44 -10.41 -8.90
N ASN A 67 15.13 -10.04 -7.82
CA ASN A 67 14.47 -9.72 -6.56
C ASN A 67 13.50 -8.52 -6.69
N ILE A 68 13.91 -7.47 -7.39
CA ILE A 68 13.12 -6.24 -7.59
C ILE A 68 11.94 -6.49 -8.54
N VAL A 69 12.20 -7.09 -9.69
CA VAL A 69 11.23 -7.18 -10.80
C VAL A 69 10.17 -8.24 -10.51
N ASN A 70 10.54 -9.41 -9.97
CA ASN A 70 9.57 -10.45 -9.64
C ASN A 70 8.49 -9.94 -8.68
N TYR A 71 8.92 -9.22 -7.62
CA TYR A 71 7.99 -8.72 -6.63
C TYR A 71 7.08 -7.62 -7.17
N GLN A 72 7.64 -6.59 -7.82
CA GLN A 72 6.84 -5.46 -8.28
C GLN A 72 5.86 -5.86 -9.39
N THR A 73 6.28 -6.68 -10.36
CA THR A 73 5.38 -7.19 -11.41
C THR A 73 4.26 -8.06 -10.83
N LEU A 74 4.55 -8.90 -9.83
CA LEU A 74 3.55 -9.72 -9.15
C LEU A 74 2.47 -8.86 -8.48
N ILE A 75 2.86 -7.83 -7.73
CA ILE A 75 1.93 -6.96 -7.01
C ILE A 75 1.10 -6.12 -7.98
N ALA A 76 1.71 -5.54 -9.02
CA ALA A 76 0.99 -4.77 -10.04
C ALA A 76 -0.06 -5.63 -10.76
N THR A 77 0.31 -6.86 -11.14
CA THR A 77 -0.62 -7.81 -11.77
C THR A 77 -1.77 -8.19 -10.83
N LYS A 78 -1.47 -8.41 -9.54
CA LYS A 78 -2.50 -8.72 -8.54
C LYS A 78 -3.45 -7.54 -8.34
N ALA A 79 -2.94 -6.32 -8.29
CA ALA A 79 -3.74 -5.11 -8.19
C ALA A 79 -4.65 -4.93 -9.40
N ALA A 80 -4.14 -5.13 -10.63
CA ALA A 80 -4.94 -5.09 -11.85
C ALA A 80 -6.07 -6.12 -11.85
N ARG A 81 -5.81 -7.33 -11.31
CA ARG A 81 -6.84 -8.35 -11.13
C ARG A 81 -7.94 -7.93 -10.15
N VAL A 82 -7.59 -7.20 -9.08
CA VAL A 82 -8.57 -6.66 -8.12
C VAL A 82 -9.37 -5.52 -8.77
N ARG A 83 -8.71 -4.57 -9.42
CA ARG A 83 -9.35 -3.49 -10.21
C ARG A 83 -10.35 -4.05 -11.20
N SER A 84 -9.99 -5.08 -11.96
CA SER A 84 -10.89 -5.71 -12.92
C SER A 84 -12.17 -6.28 -12.29
N ALA A 85 -12.13 -6.71 -11.03
CA ALA A 85 -13.31 -7.22 -10.33
C ALA A 85 -14.15 -6.12 -9.67
N CYS A 86 -13.51 -4.99 -9.31
CA CYS A 86 -14.15 -3.86 -8.63
C CYS A 86 -14.65 -2.76 -9.56
N GLY A 87 -14.27 -2.76 -10.85
CA GLY A 87 -14.73 -1.76 -11.82
C GLY A 87 -14.21 -0.37 -11.47
N ASP A 88 -15.10 0.60 -11.33
CA ASP A 88 -14.79 2.02 -11.06
C ASP A 88 -14.78 2.37 -9.55
N ASP A 89 -15.08 1.40 -8.68
CA ASP A 89 -15.08 1.62 -7.23
C ASP A 89 -13.68 2.00 -6.73
N ALA A 90 -13.61 2.85 -5.69
CA ALA A 90 -12.34 3.26 -5.11
C ALA A 90 -11.61 2.08 -4.44
N LEU A 91 -10.35 1.87 -4.79
CA LEU A 91 -9.47 0.85 -4.24
C LEU A 91 -8.34 1.47 -3.40
N LEU A 92 -8.27 1.08 -2.13
CA LEU A 92 -7.31 1.63 -1.17
C LEU A 92 -6.31 0.57 -0.70
N GLU A 93 -5.01 0.84 -0.81
CA GLU A 93 -3.94 -0.07 -0.42
C GLU A 93 -3.63 0.10 1.06
N PHE A 94 -4.10 -0.83 1.90
CA PHE A 94 -3.94 -0.84 3.36
C PHE A 94 -3.13 -2.04 3.89
N GLY A 95 -2.24 -2.61 3.08
CA GLY A 95 -1.49 -3.84 3.33
C GLY A 95 -0.16 -3.68 4.07
N THR A 96 0.33 -2.45 4.28
CA THR A 96 1.67 -2.18 4.86
C THR A 96 1.99 -2.99 6.13
N ARG A 97 1.05 -3.14 7.06
CA ARG A 97 1.27 -3.88 8.33
C ARG A 97 1.42 -5.40 8.19
N ARG A 98 1.21 -5.94 6.99
CA ARG A 98 1.34 -7.38 6.65
C ARG A 98 2.32 -7.62 5.52
N ALA A 99 2.92 -6.55 4.98
CA ALA A 99 3.95 -6.68 3.96
C ALA A 99 5.19 -7.37 4.54
N GLN A 100 5.92 -8.06 3.66
CA GLN A 100 7.14 -8.79 4.02
C GLN A 100 8.32 -7.81 4.08
N GLU A 101 8.47 -7.13 5.23
CA GLU A 101 9.45 -6.06 5.46
C GLU A 101 9.17 -4.73 4.75
N PHE A 102 9.98 -3.72 5.10
CA PHE A 102 9.76 -2.32 4.73
C PHE A 102 9.79 -2.03 3.22
N ASP A 103 10.71 -2.66 2.48
CA ASP A 103 10.80 -2.44 1.04
C ASP A 103 9.63 -3.07 0.30
N ALA A 104 9.14 -4.23 0.75
CA ALA A 104 7.91 -4.80 0.22
C ALA A 104 6.72 -3.87 0.48
N ALA A 105 6.60 -3.29 1.68
CA ALA A 105 5.55 -2.31 1.95
C ALA A 105 5.63 -1.11 1.01
N LEU A 106 6.83 -0.55 0.83
CA LEU A 106 7.03 0.68 0.07
C LEU A 106 6.85 0.48 -1.44
N TRP A 107 7.57 -0.47 -2.03
CA TRP A 107 7.55 -0.74 -3.47
C TRP A 107 6.30 -1.52 -3.90
N GLY A 108 5.77 -2.38 -3.02
CA GLY A 108 4.49 -3.07 -3.24
C GLY A 108 3.33 -2.09 -3.32
N THR A 109 3.31 -1.06 -2.45
CA THR A 109 2.33 0.03 -2.53
C THR A 109 2.37 0.73 -3.89
N ARG A 110 3.58 1.08 -4.36
CA ARG A 110 3.77 1.72 -5.67
C ARG A 110 3.28 0.83 -6.82
N ALA A 111 3.66 -0.45 -6.79
CA ALA A 111 3.23 -1.41 -7.79
C ALA A 111 1.70 -1.59 -7.78
N ALA A 112 1.07 -1.61 -6.61
CA ALA A 112 -0.38 -1.70 -6.49
C ALA A 112 -1.09 -0.47 -7.09
N TYR A 113 -0.53 0.72 -6.88
CA TYR A 113 -1.02 1.96 -7.49
C TYR A 113 -0.93 1.92 -9.02
N ILE A 114 0.23 1.51 -9.58
CA ILE A 114 0.40 1.30 -11.02
C ILE A 114 -0.61 0.28 -11.56
N GLY A 115 -0.86 -0.80 -10.81
CA GLY A 115 -1.82 -1.84 -11.16
C GLY A 115 -3.29 -1.41 -11.06
N GLY A 116 -3.60 -0.23 -10.50
CA GLY A 116 -4.94 0.36 -10.53
C GLY A 116 -5.58 0.60 -9.17
N PHE A 117 -4.85 0.56 -8.06
CA PHE A 117 -5.33 1.11 -6.79
C PHE A 117 -5.26 2.64 -6.82
N ASP A 118 -6.13 3.33 -6.08
CA ASP A 118 -6.30 4.79 -6.17
C ASP A 118 -5.56 5.57 -5.06
N ALA A 119 -5.30 4.93 -3.92
CA ALA A 119 -4.61 5.54 -2.79
C ALA A 119 -3.97 4.50 -1.88
N THR A 120 -3.16 4.96 -0.91
CA THR A 120 -2.50 4.11 0.08
C THR A 120 -2.59 4.68 1.50
N SER A 121 -2.55 3.81 2.50
CA SER A 121 -2.28 4.20 3.90
C SER A 121 -0.82 4.52 4.19
N ASN A 122 0.10 4.14 3.31
CA ASN A 122 1.53 4.28 3.52
C ASN A 122 1.99 5.72 3.25
N VAL A 123 2.05 6.54 4.31
CA VAL A 123 2.46 7.95 4.22
C VAL A 123 3.87 8.12 3.63
N ARG A 124 4.77 7.15 3.83
CA ARG A 124 6.12 7.19 3.24
C ARG A 124 6.05 6.99 1.73
N ALA A 125 5.26 6.02 1.25
CA ALA A 125 5.05 5.80 -0.18
C ALA A 125 4.40 7.02 -0.84
N ALA A 126 3.38 7.59 -0.21
CA ALA A 126 2.74 8.83 -0.66
C ALA A 126 3.77 9.97 -0.80
N LYS A 127 4.64 10.15 0.20
CA LYS A 127 5.67 11.19 0.20
C LYS A 127 6.68 11.04 -0.95
N ILE A 128 7.21 9.84 -1.17
CA ILE A 128 8.33 9.66 -2.11
C ILE A 128 7.90 9.35 -3.54
N PHE A 129 6.69 8.82 -3.74
CA PHE A 129 6.17 8.45 -5.05
C PHE A 129 5.01 9.34 -5.53
N GLY A 130 4.51 10.26 -4.68
CA GLY A 130 3.39 11.14 -5.04
C GLY A 130 2.04 10.43 -5.12
N ILE A 131 1.90 9.26 -4.50
CA ILE A 131 0.65 8.49 -4.46
C ILE A 131 -0.33 9.17 -3.48
N PRO A 132 -1.63 9.29 -3.79
CA PRO A 132 -2.61 9.81 -2.85
C PRO A 132 -2.61 9.02 -1.53
N ALA A 133 -2.51 9.73 -0.40
CA ALA A 133 -2.64 9.13 0.92
C ALA A 133 -4.11 9.12 1.36
N SER A 134 -4.59 8.00 1.89
CA SER A 134 -5.93 7.87 2.46
C SER A 134 -5.88 7.08 3.76
N GLY A 135 -6.70 7.48 4.73
CA GLY A 135 -6.78 6.83 6.04
C GLY A 135 -7.69 7.58 6.99
N THR A 136 -8.39 6.83 7.83
CA THR A 136 -9.34 7.36 8.81
C THR A 136 -8.78 7.13 10.22
N HIS A 137 -9.63 6.85 11.20
CA HIS A 137 -9.21 6.37 12.50
C HIS A 137 -9.27 4.83 12.62
N ALA A 138 -8.68 4.29 13.68
CA ALA A 138 -8.67 2.86 14.00
C ALA A 138 -9.55 2.56 15.23
N HIS A 139 -9.77 1.27 15.51
CA HIS A 139 -10.48 0.82 16.71
C HIS A 139 -9.89 1.39 18.01
N ALA A 140 -8.57 1.59 18.06
CA ALA A 140 -7.88 2.14 19.22
C ALA A 140 -8.44 3.52 19.65
N LEU A 141 -8.88 4.35 18.70
CA LEU A 141 -9.54 5.63 19.03
C LEU A 141 -10.85 5.37 19.78
N VAL A 142 -11.72 4.53 19.23
CA VAL A 142 -13.02 4.20 19.82
C VAL A 142 -12.85 3.56 21.21
N GLN A 143 -11.89 2.64 21.34
CA GLN A 143 -11.58 1.98 22.61
C GLN A 143 -11.03 2.94 23.67
N ALA A 144 -10.29 3.98 23.28
CA ALA A 144 -9.78 4.99 24.21
C ALA A 144 -10.92 5.80 24.87
N TYR A 145 -11.99 6.09 24.12
CA TYR A 145 -13.20 6.75 24.63
C TYR A 145 -14.23 5.77 25.21
N ARG A 146 -14.04 4.46 24.98
CA ARG A 146 -14.89 3.36 25.46
C ARG A 146 -16.34 3.41 24.95
N ASN A 147 -16.62 4.23 23.93
CA ASN A 147 -17.89 4.30 23.24
C ASN A 147 -17.71 4.95 21.84
N ASP A 148 -18.62 4.62 20.93
CA ASP A 148 -18.57 5.10 19.54
C ASP A 148 -18.80 6.62 19.43
N TYR A 149 -19.81 7.15 20.11
CA TYR A 149 -20.24 8.54 19.97
C TYR A 149 -19.14 9.55 20.34
N ASP A 150 -18.54 9.41 21.52
CA ASP A 150 -17.52 10.37 21.99
C ASP A 150 -16.26 10.32 21.11
N ALA A 151 -15.88 9.13 20.63
CA ALA A 151 -14.77 8.96 19.70
C ALA A 151 -15.06 9.59 18.33
N PHE A 152 -16.24 9.36 17.76
CA PHE A 152 -16.63 9.95 16.48
C PHE A 152 -16.74 11.47 16.58
N MET A 153 -17.33 11.98 17.68
CA MET A 153 -17.39 13.41 17.95
C MET A 153 -16.00 14.03 18.12
N ALA A 154 -15.07 13.34 18.79
CA ALA A 154 -13.69 13.80 18.92
C ALA A 154 -12.95 13.84 17.56
N TYR A 155 -13.15 12.81 16.73
CA TYR A 155 -12.60 12.78 15.37
C TYR A 155 -13.15 13.93 14.51
N ALA A 156 -14.46 14.10 14.51
CA ALA A 156 -15.18 15.09 13.72
C ALA A 156 -14.90 16.55 14.14
N LYS A 157 -14.54 16.79 15.41
CA LYS A 157 -14.09 18.10 15.89
C LYS A 157 -12.69 18.49 15.41
N THR A 158 -11.91 17.53 14.90
CA THR A 158 -10.51 17.73 14.50
C THR A 158 -10.26 17.48 13.02
N HIS A 159 -11.24 16.95 12.29
CA HIS A 159 -11.15 16.60 10.88
C HIS A 159 -12.40 17.07 10.13
N LYS A 160 -12.23 17.54 8.89
CA LYS A 160 -13.35 17.91 8.02
C LYS A 160 -13.95 16.67 7.36
N ASP A 161 -13.12 15.86 6.72
CA ASP A 161 -13.53 14.64 6.02
C ASP A 161 -13.65 13.47 6.99
N CYS A 162 -14.87 12.96 7.16
CA CYS A 162 -15.20 11.98 8.18
C CYS A 162 -15.70 10.66 7.59
N VAL A 163 -14.96 9.60 7.85
CA VAL A 163 -15.42 8.22 7.70
C VAL A 163 -15.25 7.51 9.05
N PHE A 164 -16.36 7.06 9.63
CA PHE A 164 -16.36 6.48 10.98
C PHE A 164 -16.26 4.95 10.94
N LEU A 165 -15.36 4.37 11.74
CA LEU A 165 -15.25 2.92 11.92
C LEU A 165 -16.30 2.43 12.93
N VAL A 166 -17.29 1.67 12.46
CA VAL A 166 -18.54 1.43 13.20
C VAL A 166 -18.63 0.07 13.89
N ASP A 167 -17.66 -0.81 13.74
CA ASP A 167 -17.73 -2.20 14.20
C ASP A 167 -16.84 -2.50 15.42
N THR A 168 -16.52 -1.50 16.25
CA THR A 168 -15.76 -1.73 17.49
C THR A 168 -16.57 -2.51 18.54
N TYR A 169 -17.89 -2.27 18.63
CA TYR A 169 -18.78 -2.94 19.58
C TYR A 169 -19.90 -3.70 18.87
N ASP A 170 -20.84 -2.98 18.27
CA ASP A 170 -21.93 -3.53 17.47
C ASP A 170 -22.25 -2.58 16.33
N THR A 171 -22.04 -3.02 15.09
CA THR A 171 -22.20 -2.22 13.89
C THR A 171 -23.60 -1.60 13.77
N LEU A 172 -24.64 -2.40 13.95
CA LEU A 172 -26.02 -2.00 13.62
C LEU A 172 -26.74 -1.36 14.81
N ARG A 173 -26.34 -1.69 16.04
CA ARG A 173 -26.98 -1.21 17.27
C ARG A 173 -26.22 -0.06 17.95
N SER A 174 -24.93 0.10 17.67
CA SER A 174 -24.10 1.14 18.29
C SER A 174 -23.39 2.02 17.27
N GLY A 175 -22.54 1.45 16.42
CA GLY A 175 -21.65 2.23 15.56
C GLY A 175 -22.41 3.09 14.54
N VAL A 176 -23.21 2.49 13.66
CA VAL A 176 -23.97 3.24 12.64
C VAL A 176 -24.94 4.25 13.26
N PRO A 177 -25.75 3.91 14.30
CA PRO A 177 -26.57 4.90 14.99
C PRO A 177 -25.79 6.09 15.54
N ASN A 178 -24.62 5.86 16.12
CA ASN A 178 -23.78 6.93 16.65
C ASN A 178 -23.10 7.77 15.55
N ALA A 179 -22.69 7.16 14.43
CA ALA A 179 -22.18 7.87 13.26
C ALA A 179 -23.23 8.82 12.70
N ILE A 180 -24.47 8.34 12.51
CA ILE A 180 -25.62 9.15 12.07
C ILE A 180 -25.89 10.30 13.04
N LYS A 181 -25.87 10.02 14.35
CA LYS A 181 -26.09 11.04 15.38
C LYS A 181 -25.06 12.16 15.29
N VAL A 182 -23.78 11.82 15.21
CA VAL A 182 -22.68 12.81 15.06
C VAL A 182 -22.81 13.60 13.76
N ALA A 183 -23.11 12.93 12.64
CA ALA A 183 -23.30 13.58 11.35
C ALA A 183 -24.45 14.60 11.37
N LYS A 184 -25.59 14.26 11.99
CA LYS A 184 -26.74 15.18 12.14
C LYS A 184 -26.43 16.37 13.05
N GLU A 185 -25.73 16.14 14.16
CA GLU A 185 -25.38 17.21 15.11
C GLU A 185 -24.40 18.21 14.52
N LEU A 186 -23.43 17.75 13.72
CA LEU A 186 -22.41 18.62 13.14
C LEU A 186 -22.85 19.22 11.80
N GLY A 187 -23.69 18.53 11.03
CA GLY A 187 -24.18 18.99 9.73
C GLY A 187 -23.02 19.44 8.83
N ASP A 188 -23.15 20.62 8.24
CA ASP A 188 -22.18 21.21 7.31
C ASP A 188 -20.80 21.51 7.92
N GLN A 189 -20.62 21.35 9.25
CA GLN A 189 -19.32 21.48 9.88
C GLN A 189 -18.36 20.37 9.46
N ILE A 190 -18.86 19.21 9.03
CA ILE A 190 -18.06 18.10 8.51
C ILE A 190 -18.54 17.66 7.12
N ASN A 191 -17.67 16.98 6.39
CA ASN A 191 -18.03 16.19 5.23
C ASN A 191 -18.20 14.75 5.72
N PHE A 192 -19.45 14.32 5.93
CA PHE A 192 -19.72 12.93 6.28
C PHE A 192 -19.62 12.07 5.02
N LEU A 193 -18.45 11.47 4.81
CA LEU A 193 -18.13 10.67 3.63
C LEU A 193 -18.61 9.21 3.74
N GLY A 194 -18.99 8.76 4.94
CA GLY A 194 -19.59 7.44 5.16
C GLY A 194 -19.05 6.71 6.38
N VAL A 195 -19.14 5.37 6.34
CA VAL A 195 -18.74 4.49 7.44
C VAL A 195 -17.86 3.35 6.94
N ARG A 196 -16.98 2.85 7.79
CA ARG A 196 -16.13 1.67 7.53
C ARG A 196 -16.59 0.48 8.37
N ILE A 197 -16.74 -0.66 7.72
CA ILE A 197 -17.00 -1.99 8.30
C ILE A 197 -15.79 -2.88 7.99
N ASP A 198 -15.20 -3.52 9.01
CA ASP A 198 -13.97 -4.32 8.92
C ASP A 198 -14.20 -5.78 9.38
N SER A 199 -15.43 -6.15 9.76
CA SER A 199 -15.75 -7.47 10.31
C SER A 199 -17.21 -7.92 10.09
N GLY A 200 -17.41 -9.24 10.08
CA GLY A 200 -18.72 -9.88 9.87
C GLY A 200 -19.03 -10.22 8.41
N ASP A 201 -20.27 -10.63 8.14
CA ASP A 201 -20.75 -10.88 6.77
C ASP A 201 -20.99 -9.55 6.06
N MET A 202 -20.01 -9.13 5.26
CA MET A 202 -20.04 -7.86 4.51
C MET A 202 -21.26 -7.75 3.59
N ALA A 203 -21.75 -8.84 3.02
CA ALA A 203 -22.89 -8.80 2.09
C ALA A 203 -24.19 -8.52 2.82
N TYR A 204 -24.38 -9.10 4.00
CA TYR A 204 -25.56 -8.84 4.83
C TYR A 204 -25.46 -7.48 5.53
N ILE A 205 -24.34 -7.21 6.19
CA ILE A 205 -24.15 -6.01 7.02
C ILE A 205 -24.23 -4.75 6.14
N SER A 206 -23.56 -4.71 4.99
CA SER A 206 -23.59 -3.53 4.10
C SER A 206 -25.01 -3.12 3.69
N LYS A 207 -25.89 -4.09 3.41
CA LYS A 207 -27.29 -3.82 3.04
C LYS A 207 -28.06 -3.19 4.21
N ARG A 208 -27.86 -3.69 5.43
CA ARG A 208 -28.48 -3.13 6.64
C ARG A 208 -27.94 -1.75 6.99
N VAL A 209 -26.63 -1.54 6.81
CA VAL A 209 -25.99 -0.23 6.98
C VAL A 209 -26.58 0.77 5.98
N ARG A 210 -26.70 0.39 4.70
CA ARG A 210 -27.29 1.24 3.65
C ARG A 210 -28.73 1.63 3.98
N GLU A 211 -29.57 0.67 4.38
CA GLU A 211 -30.94 0.93 4.86
C GLU A 211 -30.96 1.98 5.99
N GLN A 212 -30.12 1.83 7.02
CA GLN A 212 -30.06 2.76 8.16
C GLN A 212 -29.59 4.17 7.76
N LEU A 213 -28.63 4.29 6.84
CA LEU A 213 -28.13 5.57 6.35
C LEU A 213 -29.18 6.29 5.49
N ASP A 214 -29.85 5.57 4.59
CA ASP A 214 -30.89 6.10 3.71
C ASP A 214 -32.10 6.59 4.51
N GLU A 215 -32.59 5.77 5.45
CA GLU A 215 -33.69 6.14 6.36
C GLU A 215 -33.34 7.36 7.22
N ALA A 216 -32.06 7.56 7.53
CA ALA A 216 -31.59 8.70 8.30
C ALA A 216 -31.39 9.98 7.47
N GLY A 217 -31.51 9.91 6.14
CA GLY A 217 -31.36 11.05 5.22
C GLY A 217 -29.94 11.25 4.69
N PHE A 218 -29.09 10.22 4.71
CA PHE A 218 -27.75 10.24 4.14
C PHE A 218 -27.67 9.24 2.97
N PRO A 219 -28.32 9.49 1.82
CA PRO A 219 -28.45 8.52 0.73
C PRO A 219 -27.16 8.28 -0.07
N ASP A 220 -26.21 9.21 0.02
CA ASP A 220 -24.92 9.15 -0.68
C ASP A 220 -23.93 8.18 0.00
#